data_AF-A0A1I3YZY9-F1
#
_entry.id   AF-A0A1I3YZY9-F1
#
_cell.length_a   1.000
_cell.length_b   1.000
_cell.length_c   1.000
_cell.angle_alpha   90.00
_cell.angle_beta   90.00
_cell.angle_gamma   90.00
#
_symmetry.space_group_name_H-M   'P 1'
#
loop_
_entity.id
_entity.type
_entity.pdbx_description
1 polymer ?
#
loop_
_entity_poly.entity_id
_entity_poly.type
_entity_poly.pdbx_seq_one_letter_code
_entity_poly.pdbx_strand_id
1 'polypeptide(L)'
;MDVSKIQLMIQMQAMSMLRKRSDNSFSSGMQSMTFQSLLDAALAESATSNSTKNKTVERSIPSYMPSISSQQQADSTQAPEVSGGTPGVNQLIQKAAAYHGIDEKLVRSVVQAESNFDPDVTSHAGAQGLMQLMPSTAQGLGVMDPFDPEENLMGGTKYLKQMLDRYDGNEKLALAAYNAGPGNVDKYGGVPPFRETQNYITKILG
;
A
#
# COMPACT_ATOMS: atom_id res chain seq x y z
N MET A 1 -11.23 -5.45 27.10
CA MET A 1 -12.29 -5.48 26.05
C MET A 1 -12.66 -4.05 25.74
N ASP A 2 -12.45 -3.62 24.49
CA ASP A 2 -12.63 -2.23 24.06
C ASP A 2 -14.11 -1.96 23.80
N VAL A 3 -14.70 -1.08 24.62
CA VAL A 3 -16.13 -0.74 24.60
C VAL A 3 -16.55 -0.18 23.24
N SER A 4 -15.61 0.46 22.52
CA SER A 4 -15.79 1.02 21.19
C SER A 4 -16.06 -0.07 20.13
N LYS A 5 -15.40 -1.23 20.26
CA LYS A 5 -15.62 -2.38 19.36
C LYS A 5 -16.97 -3.05 19.60
N ILE A 6 -17.43 -3.09 20.85
CA ILE A 6 -18.76 -3.61 21.21
C ILE A 6 -19.85 -2.71 20.63
N GLN A 7 -19.68 -1.39 20.73
CA GLN A 7 -20.61 -0.42 20.17
C GLN A 7 -20.67 -0.48 18.63
N LEU A 8 -19.52 -0.67 17.99
CA LEU A 8 -19.42 -0.87 16.54
C LEU A 8 -20.10 -2.17 16.07
N MET A 9 -19.99 -3.26 16.84
CA MET A 9 -20.70 -4.53 16.55
C MET A 9 -22.22 -4.38 16.67
N ILE A 10 -22.71 -3.75 17.75
CA ILE A 10 -24.15 -3.52 17.96
C ILE A 10 -24.71 -2.65 16.82
N GLN A 11 -23.95 -1.64 16.40
CA GLN A 11 -24.34 -0.75 15.32
C GLN A 11 -24.39 -1.46 13.95
N MET A 12 -23.43 -2.36 13.68
CA MET A 12 -23.47 -3.21 12.47
C MET A 12 -24.64 -4.21 12.48
N GLN A 13 -24.99 -4.78 13.63
CA GLN A 13 -26.15 -5.67 13.76
C GLN A 13 -27.48 -4.95 13.53
N ALA A 14 -27.63 -3.73 14.05
CA ALA A 14 -28.82 -2.90 13.81
C ALA A 14 -29.02 -2.56 12.33
N MET A 15 -27.92 -2.24 11.62
CA MET A 15 -27.94 -1.97 10.17
C MET A 15 -28.29 -3.21 9.33
N SER A 16 -27.88 -4.40 9.78
CA SER A 16 -28.22 -5.68 9.14
C SER A 16 -29.71 -6.02 9.26
N MET A 17 -30.34 -5.69 10.40
CA MET A 17 -31.78 -5.88 10.57
C MET A 17 -32.62 -4.90 9.74
N LEU A 18 -32.10 -3.70 9.44
CA LEU A 18 -32.79 -2.73 8.58
C LEU A 18 -32.77 -3.13 7.10
N ARG A 19 -31.81 -3.96 6.68
CA ARG A 19 -31.76 -4.53 5.31
C ARG A 19 -32.72 -5.71 5.08
N LYS A 20 -33.40 -6.21 6.12
CA LYS A 20 -34.27 -7.39 6.02
C LYS A 20 -35.76 -7.05 6.11
N ARG A 21 -36.19 -6.00 5.42
CA ARG A 21 -37.61 -5.68 5.18
C ARG A 21 -37.92 -5.33 3.71
N SER A 22 -37.11 -5.83 2.78
CA SER A 22 -37.49 -5.91 1.37
C SER A 22 -37.15 -7.31 0.87
N ASP A 23 -38.21 -7.97 0.41
CA ASP A 23 -38.23 -9.09 -0.51
C ASP A 23 -38.04 -10.53 -0.02
N ASN A 24 -39.06 -11.30 -0.43
CA ASN A 24 -39.28 -12.71 -0.25
C ASN A 24 -38.56 -13.50 -1.36
N SER A 25 -38.14 -14.71 -1.00
CA SER A 25 -38.10 -15.94 -1.82
C SER A 25 -36.77 -16.39 -2.50
N PHE A 26 -36.40 -17.64 -2.14
CA PHE A 26 -35.44 -18.63 -2.71
C PHE A 26 -33.92 -18.35 -2.62
N SER A 27 -33.15 -18.98 -1.71
CA SER A 27 -32.59 -20.37 -1.69
C SER A 27 -31.64 -20.64 -2.87
N SER A 28 -30.39 -21.11 -2.73
CA SER A 28 -29.55 -21.52 -1.60
C SER A 28 -28.10 -21.62 -2.12
N GLY A 29 -27.12 -21.44 -1.24
CA GLY A 29 -25.79 -22.02 -1.44
C GLY A 29 -24.63 -21.05 -1.62
N MET A 30 -24.37 -20.17 -0.64
CA MET A 30 -22.98 -19.85 -0.32
C MET A 30 -22.87 -19.49 1.16
N GLN A 31 -21.95 -20.16 1.82
CA GLN A 31 -21.81 -20.28 3.27
C GLN A 31 -21.64 -18.91 3.93
N SER A 32 -22.66 -18.45 4.65
CA SER A 32 -22.45 -17.45 5.69
C SER A 32 -21.74 -18.15 6.84
N MET A 33 -20.43 -17.98 6.96
CA MET A 33 -19.74 -18.23 8.23
C MET A 33 -20.37 -17.29 9.26
N THR A 34 -21.31 -17.82 10.04
CA THR A 34 -21.95 -17.09 11.13
C THR A 34 -20.89 -16.75 12.15
N PHE A 35 -20.91 -15.55 12.73
CA PHE A 35 -20.01 -15.16 13.81
C PHE A 35 -19.95 -16.20 14.94
N GLN A 36 -21.05 -16.93 15.15
CA GLN A 36 -21.12 -18.05 16.07
C GLN A 36 -20.10 -19.16 15.78
N SER A 37 -19.87 -19.53 14.51
CA SER A 37 -18.87 -20.55 14.15
C SER A 37 -17.43 -20.05 14.33
N LEU A 38 -17.21 -18.74 14.18
CA LEU A 38 -15.91 -18.11 14.40
C LEU A 38 -15.60 -17.99 15.90
N LEU A 39 -16.63 -17.74 16.72
CA LEU A 39 -16.53 -17.71 18.18
C LEU A 39 -16.26 -19.11 18.76
N ASP A 40 -16.95 -20.14 18.25
CA ASP A 40 -16.70 -21.53 18.67
C ASP A 40 -15.29 -22.00 18.29
N ALA A 41 -14.78 -21.60 17.11
CA ALA A 41 -13.41 -21.91 16.70
C ALA A 41 -12.36 -21.22 17.59
N ALA A 42 -12.57 -19.94 17.92
CA ALA A 42 -11.65 -19.19 18.79
C ALA A 42 -11.65 -19.68 20.24
N LEU A 43 -12.79 -20.18 20.73
CA LEU A 43 -12.90 -20.79 22.06
C LEU A 43 -12.22 -22.15 22.11
N ALA A 44 -12.30 -22.95 21.05
CA ALA A 44 -11.64 -24.26 20.96
C ALA A 44 -10.11 -24.16 20.94
N GLU A 45 -9.54 -23.09 20.39
CA GLU A 45 -8.09 -22.90 20.27
C GLU A 45 -7.40 -22.55 21.60
N SER A 46 -8.17 -22.13 22.61
CA SER A 46 -7.64 -21.78 23.95
C SER A 46 -7.49 -22.99 24.91
N ALA A 47 -7.85 -24.21 24.50
CA ALA A 47 -7.89 -25.39 25.36
C ALA A 47 -6.74 -26.41 25.16
N THR A 48 -5.75 -26.15 24.30
CA THR A 48 -4.64 -27.11 24.08
C THR A 48 -3.27 -26.45 24.18
N SER A 49 -2.83 -26.18 25.41
CA SER A 49 -1.42 -26.13 25.75
C SER A 49 -1.07 -27.37 26.57
N ASN A 50 -0.37 -28.33 25.96
CA ASN A 50 0.77 -29.03 26.57
C ASN A 50 1.27 -30.22 25.73
N SER A 51 2.60 -30.29 25.68
CA SER A 51 3.42 -31.51 25.52
C SER A 51 3.71 -32.01 24.11
N THR A 52 4.95 -31.78 23.64
CA THR A 52 5.84 -32.91 23.35
C THR A 52 7.31 -32.51 23.32
N LYS A 53 8.04 -33.03 24.32
CA LYS A 53 9.49 -33.22 24.34
C LYS A 53 9.84 -34.45 23.48
N ASN A 54 10.90 -34.38 22.67
CA ASN A 54 11.70 -35.51 22.17
C ASN A 54 13.14 -34.98 22.10
N LYS A 55 14.11 -35.32 22.96
CA LYS A 55 14.74 -36.60 23.36
C LYS A 55 15.35 -37.42 22.20
N THR A 56 16.60 -37.06 21.90
CA THR A 56 17.81 -37.90 21.78
C THR A 56 17.79 -39.15 20.91
N VAL A 57 18.59 -39.15 19.84
CA VAL A 57 19.33 -40.32 19.34
C VAL A 57 20.76 -39.89 18.94
N GLU A 58 21.74 -40.49 19.62
CA GLU A 58 23.18 -40.55 19.30
C GLU A 58 23.40 -41.17 17.89
N ARG A 59 24.48 -41.04 17.12
CA ARG A 59 25.92 -41.10 17.40
C ARG A 59 26.65 -40.99 16.05
N SER A 60 27.94 -40.65 16.10
CA SER A 60 29.03 -41.00 15.15
C SER A 60 29.64 -39.82 14.38
N ILE A 61 30.77 -39.35 14.90
CA ILE A 61 31.68 -38.38 14.32
C ILE A 61 32.86 -39.16 13.72
N PRO A 62 33.29 -38.85 12.49
CA PRO A 62 34.72 -38.90 12.16
C PRO A 62 35.24 -37.49 11.83
N SER A 63 36.22 -37.07 12.60
CA SER A 63 37.02 -35.85 12.43
C SER A 63 37.94 -35.96 11.22
N TYR A 64 37.74 -35.10 10.22
CA TYR A 64 38.76 -34.71 9.24
C TYR A 64 38.77 -33.19 9.11
N MET A 65 39.82 -32.58 9.65
CA MET A 65 40.20 -31.19 9.39
C MET A 65 41.22 -31.17 8.24
N PRO A 66 41.03 -30.31 7.24
CA PRO A 66 42.12 -29.68 6.53
C PRO A 66 42.21 -28.20 6.94
N SER A 67 43.41 -27.81 7.36
CA SER A 67 43.82 -26.43 7.64
C SER A 67 43.65 -25.53 6.40
N ILE A 68 42.77 -24.54 6.49
CA ILE A 68 42.70 -23.45 5.51
C ILE A 68 43.57 -22.31 6.03
N SER A 69 44.74 -22.18 5.42
CA SER A 69 45.56 -20.98 5.51
C SER A 69 44.82 -19.81 4.87
N SER A 70 44.59 -18.80 5.69
CA SER A 70 44.21 -17.45 5.31
C SER A 70 45.18 -16.86 4.29
N GLN A 71 44.77 -16.68 3.04
CA GLN A 71 45.11 -15.54 2.18
C GLN A 71 44.04 -15.43 1.08
N GLN A 72 43.14 -14.45 1.20
CA GLN A 72 42.32 -14.01 0.07
C GLN A 72 42.38 -12.48 0.02
N GLN A 73 43.25 -12.00 -0.86
CA GLN A 73 43.25 -10.63 -1.33
C GLN A 73 42.09 -10.46 -2.32
N ALA A 74 41.42 -9.32 -2.16
CA ALA A 74 40.25 -8.91 -2.90
C ALA A 74 40.55 -8.70 -4.40
N ASP A 75 39.74 -9.33 -5.23
CA ASP A 75 39.45 -8.83 -6.57
C ASP A 75 37.94 -8.89 -6.78
N SER A 76 37.37 -7.75 -7.15
CA SER A 76 35.94 -7.46 -7.09
C SER A 76 35.36 -7.58 -8.49
N THR A 77 34.91 -8.79 -8.83
CA THR A 77 34.04 -9.02 -9.99
C THR A 77 32.69 -9.51 -9.46
N GLN A 78 31.77 -8.58 -9.22
CA GLN A 78 30.40 -8.86 -8.79
C GLN A 78 29.59 -9.42 -9.96
N ALA A 79 29.33 -10.73 -9.92
CA ALA A 79 28.16 -11.34 -10.54
C ALA A 79 26.96 -11.19 -9.58
N PRO A 80 25.71 -11.17 -10.08
CA PRO A 80 24.59 -10.58 -9.36
C PRO A 80 24.17 -11.47 -8.20
N GLU A 81 24.27 -10.95 -6.99
CA GLU A 81 23.56 -11.52 -5.86
C GLU A 81 22.07 -11.33 -6.07
N VAL A 82 21.36 -12.45 -6.21
CA VAL A 82 19.91 -12.51 -6.21
C VAL A 82 19.45 -12.29 -4.77
N SER A 83 19.53 -11.05 -4.30
CA SER A 83 19.05 -10.66 -2.99
C SER A 83 17.52 -10.58 -3.06
N GLY A 84 16.85 -11.45 -2.31
CA GLY A 84 15.43 -11.31 -1.96
C GLY A 84 15.20 -10.11 -1.03
N GLY A 85 15.75 -8.96 -1.39
CA GLY A 85 15.60 -7.69 -0.70
C GLY A 85 14.34 -6.98 -1.19
N THR A 86 13.67 -6.28 -0.27
CA THR A 86 12.56 -5.38 -0.60
C THR A 86 12.97 -4.47 -1.76
N PRO A 87 12.18 -4.40 -2.84
CA PRO A 87 12.51 -3.54 -3.97
C PRO A 87 12.74 -2.10 -3.51
N GLY A 88 13.82 -1.48 -4.00
CA GLY A 88 14.07 -0.08 -3.69
C GLY A 88 12.97 0.82 -4.29
N VAL A 89 12.75 2.00 -3.71
CA VAL A 89 11.71 2.96 -4.16
C VAL A 89 11.77 3.20 -5.68
N ASN A 90 12.97 3.30 -6.27
CA ASN A 90 13.11 3.46 -7.73
C ASN A 90 12.56 2.29 -8.55
N GLN A 91 12.72 1.05 -8.08
CA GLN A 91 12.16 -0.13 -8.73
C GLN A 91 10.63 -0.17 -8.59
N LEU A 92 10.11 0.27 -7.44
CA LEU A 92 8.67 0.40 -7.23
C LEU A 92 8.06 1.50 -8.11
N ILE A 93 8.74 2.63 -8.30
CA ILE A 93 8.32 3.69 -9.23
C ILE A 93 8.23 3.14 -10.65
N GLN A 94 9.27 2.43 -11.11
CA GLN A 94 9.28 1.80 -12.43
C GLN A 94 8.13 0.80 -12.57
N LYS A 95 7.92 -0.04 -11.56
CA LYS A 95 6.83 -1.03 -11.53
C LYS A 95 5.46 -0.35 -11.63
N ALA A 96 5.20 0.67 -10.82
CA ALA A 96 3.92 1.38 -10.80
C ALA A 96 3.68 2.12 -12.13
N ALA A 97 4.69 2.82 -12.65
CA ALA A 97 4.63 3.52 -13.93
C ALA A 97 4.30 2.55 -15.09
N ALA A 98 5.01 1.41 -15.16
CA ALA A 98 4.77 0.39 -16.16
C ALA A 98 3.38 -0.24 -16.04
N TYR A 99 2.94 -0.53 -14.82
CA TYR A 99 1.62 -1.13 -14.57
C TYR A 99 0.46 -0.22 -14.99
N HIS A 100 0.59 1.09 -14.78
CA HIS A 100 -0.44 2.08 -15.13
C HIS A 100 -0.28 2.71 -16.52
N GLY A 101 0.82 2.43 -17.22
CA GLY A 101 1.11 2.98 -18.53
C GLY A 101 1.36 4.50 -18.51
N ILE A 102 2.08 5.00 -17.49
CA ILE A 102 2.52 6.39 -17.37
C ILE A 102 4.03 6.46 -17.56
N ASP A 103 4.54 7.60 -18.04
CA ASP A 103 5.99 7.86 -18.08
C ASP A 103 6.59 7.78 -16.65
N GLU A 104 7.58 6.91 -16.48
CA GLU A 104 8.34 6.75 -15.23
C GLU A 104 8.93 8.08 -14.73
N LYS A 105 9.39 8.95 -15.64
CA LYS A 105 9.94 10.26 -15.28
C LYS A 105 8.89 11.14 -14.63
N LEU A 106 7.66 11.13 -15.14
CA LEU A 106 6.57 11.91 -14.56
C LEU A 106 6.25 11.41 -13.14
N VAL A 107 6.12 10.10 -12.96
CA VAL A 107 5.87 9.50 -11.63
C VAL A 107 7.02 9.84 -10.68
N ARG A 108 8.27 9.71 -11.13
CA ARG A 108 9.46 10.06 -10.33
C ARG A 108 9.46 11.53 -9.92
N SER A 109 9.15 12.45 -10.84
CA SER A 109 9.07 13.88 -10.55
C SER A 109 7.96 14.20 -9.54
N VAL A 110 6.81 13.53 -9.63
CA VAL A 110 5.74 13.66 -8.62
C VAL A 110 6.21 13.18 -7.26
N VAL A 111 6.80 11.98 -7.14
CA VAL A 111 7.32 11.46 -5.86
C VAL A 111 8.37 12.40 -5.26
N GLN A 112 9.29 12.91 -6.09
CA GLN A 112 10.27 13.89 -5.65
C GLN A 112 9.61 15.19 -5.18
N ALA A 113 8.56 15.63 -5.87
CA ALA A 113 7.86 16.86 -5.54
C ALA A 113 7.12 16.75 -4.20
N GLU A 114 6.51 15.60 -3.95
CA GLU A 114 5.63 15.32 -2.81
C GLU A 114 6.40 14.99 -1.52
N SER A 115 7.34 14.05 -1.57
CA SER A 115 8.02 13.56 -0.37
C SER A 115 9.54 13.56 -0.43
N ASN A 116 10.12 13.91 -1.58
CA ASN A 116 11.55 13.74 -1.84
C ASN A 116 12.02 12.29 -1.58
N PHE A 117 11.20 11.32 -1.98
CA PHE A 117 11.42 9.86 -1.85
C PHE A 117 11.39 9.31 -0.43
N ASP A 118 10.91 10.08 0.54
CA ASP A 118 10.71 9.62 1.92
C ASP A 118 9.29 9.02 2.07
N PRO A 119 9.14 7.73 2.43
CA PRO A 119 7.85 7.07 2.56
C PRO A 119 7.13 7.38 3.88
N ASP A 120 7.80 7.97 4.87
CA ASP A 120 7.25 8.18 6.21
C ASP A 120 6.73 9.62 6.42
N VAL A 121 6.65 10.41 5.35
CA VAL A 121 6.25 11.82 5.40
C VAL A 121 4.74 11.97 5.58
N THR A 122 4.36 12.83 6.51
CA THR A 122 2.98 13.33 6.65
C THR A 122 2.95 14.86 6.56
N SER A 123 2.12 15.41 5.67
CA SER A 123 1.95 16.86 5.57
C SER A 123 1.10 17.43 6.71
N HIS A 124 1.12 18.75 6.89
CA HIS A 124 0.26 19.44 7.86
C HIS A 124 -1.24 19.24 7.60
N ALA A 125 -1.63 18.98 6.34
CA ALA A 125 -3.00 18.70 5.95
C ALA A 125 -3.36 17.20 6.12
N GLY A 126 -2.39 16.34 6.43
CA GLY A 126 -2.57 14.91 6.62
C GLY A 126 -2.34 14.07 5.37
N ALA A 127 -1.70 14.60 4.33
CA ALA A 127 -1.27 13.81 3.17
C ALA A 127 -0.12 12.87 3.55
N GLN A 128 -0.10 11.63 3.04
CA GLN A 128 0.76 10.55 3.57
C GLN A 128 1.58 9.85 2.48
N GLY A 129 2.82 9.53 2.82
CA GLY A 129 3.71 8.67 2.04
C GLY A 129 4.33 9.31 0.81
N LEU A 130 4.90 8.45 -0.06
CA LEU A 130 5.71 8.85 -1.22
C LEU A 130 5.02 9.81 -2.19
N MET A 131 3.73 9.58 -2.44
CA MET A 131 2.92 10.38 -3.36
C MET A 131 1.89 11.25 -2.64
N GLN A 132 2.06 11.43 -1.32
CA GLN A 132 1.27 12.31 -0.45
C GLN A 132 -0.24 12.17 -0.69
N LEU A 133 -0.75 10.95 -0.52
CA LEU A 133 -2.17 10.69 -0.65
C LEU A 133 -2.92 11.23 0.58
N MET A 134 -3.99 11.99 0.33
CA MET A 134 -4.94 12.33 1.39
C MET A 134 -5.67 11.06 1.87
N PRO A 135 -6.02 10.93 3.17
CA PRO A 135 -6.57 9.68 3.70
C PRO A 135 -7.86 9.21 3.00
N SER A 136 -8.74 10.14 2.63
CA SER A 136 -9.94 9.84 1.85
C SER A 136 -9.63 9.36 0.44
N THR A 137 -8.61 9.92 -0.21
CA THR A 137 -8.13 9.49 -1.53
C THR A 137 -7.50 8.11 -1.44
N ALA A 138 -6.63 7.86 -0.46
CA ALA A 138 -6.01 6.56 -0.23
C ALA A 138 -7.08 5.45 -0.06
N GLN A 139 -8.09 5.70 0.78
CA GLN A 139 -9.22 4.80 0.96
C GLN A 139 -9.98 4.53 -0.35
N GLY A 140 -10.27 5.58 -1.13
CA GLY A 140 -10.95 5.46 -2.42
C GLY A 140 -10.15 4.70 -3.48
N LEU A 141 -8.82 4.69 -3.36
CA LEU A 141 -7.91 4.00 -4.28
C LEU A 141 -7.68 2.52 -3.89
N GLY A 142 -8.01 2.15 -2.65
CA GLY A 142 -7.77 0.82 -2.09
C GLY A 142 -6.42 0.66 -1.39
N VAL A 143 -5.78 1.77 -1.01
CA VAL A 143 -4.53 1.78 -0.23
C VAL A 143 -4.89 1.53 1.23
N MET A 144 -4.39 0.44 1.81
CA MET A 144 -4.62 0.05 3.20
C MET A 144 -3.60 0.70 4.14
N ASP A 145 -2.33 0.72 3.72
CA ASP A 145 -1.26 1.42 4.42
C ASP A 145 -0.62 2.47 3.50
N PRO A 146 -0.89 3.77 3.71
CA PRO A 146 -0.31 4.82 2.90
C PRO A 146 1.19 5.05 3.17
N PHE A 147 1.77 4.44 4.21
CA PHE A 147 3.21 4.47 4.47
C PHE A 147 3.94 3.28 3.84
N ASP A 148 3.22 2.23 3.41
CA ASP A 148 3.81 1.18 2.58
C ASP A 148 4.19 1.77 1.21
N PRO A 149 5.48 1.74 0.82
CA PRO A 149 5.92 2.34 -0.44
C PRO A 149 5.24 1.77 -1.68
N GLU A 150 4.97 0.46 -1.69
CA GLU A 150 4.38 -0.20 -2.85
C GLU A 150 2.89 0.16 -2.98
N GLU A 151 2.12 0.07 -1.90
CA GLU A 151 0.71 0.46 -1.89
C GLU A 151 0.54 1.94 -2.24
N ASN A 152 1.35 2.82 -1.64
CA ASN A 152 1.28 4.25 -1.90
C ASN A 152 1.62 4.60 -3.35
N LEU A 153 2.68 4.01 -3.92
CA LEU A 153 3.05 4.25 -5.31
C LEU A 153 2.01 3.70 -6.29
N MET A 154 1.48 2.51 -6.04
CA MET A 154 0.43 1.93 -6.89
C MET A 154 -0.85 2.77 -6.82
N GLY A 155 -1.27 3.18 -5.63
CA GLY A 155 -2.43 4.05 -5.43
C GLY A 155 -2.25 5.43 -6.05
N GLY A 156 -1.14 6.11 -5.77
CA GLY A 156 -0.84 7.45 -6.27
C GLY A 156 -0.64 7.48 -7.77
N THR A 157 0.03 6.47 -8.35
CA THR A 157 0.19 6.38 -9.81
C THR A 157 -1.15 6.12 -10.49
N LYS A 158 -2.02 5.27 -9.91
CA LYS A 158 -3.41 5.10 -10.37
C LYS A 158 -4.18 6.42 -10.34
N TYR A 159 -4.05 7.21 -9.29
CA TYR A 159 -4.73 8.51 -9.19
C TYR A 159 -4.19 9.51 -10.23
N LEU A 160 -2.87 9.55 -10.43
CA LEU A 160 -2.26 10.35 -11.49
C LEU A 160 -2.76 9.93 -12.88
N LYS A 161 -2.89 8.62 -13.15
CA LYS A 161 -3.49 8.10 -14.39
C LYS A 161 -4.91 8.63 -14.60
N GLN A 162 -5.73 8.58 -13.54
CA GLN A 162 -7.10 9.09 -13.60
C GLN A 162 -7.14 10.59 -13.92
N MET A 163 -6.18 11.37 -13.41
CA MET A 163 -6.09 12.79 -13.75
C MET A 163 -5.65 12.99 -15.21
N LEU A 164 -4.66 12.24 -15.69
CA LEU A 164 -4.26 12.28 -17.10
C LEU A 164 -5.44 11.93 -18.02
N ASP A 165 -6.19 10.88 -17.70
CA ASP A 165 -7.36 10.45 -18.50
C ASP A 165 -8.49 11.47 -18.48
N ARG A 166 -8.73 12.10 -17.31
CA ARG A 166 -9.77 13.12 -17.17
C ARG A 166 -9.49 14.38 -18.02
N TYR A 167 -8.22 14.71 -18.23
CA TYR A 167 -7.80 15.91 -18.95
C TYR A 167 -7.11 15.58 -20.28
N ASP A 168 -7.51 14.48 -20.94
CA ASP A 168 -7.08 14.10 -22.29
C ASP A 168 -5.54 14.06 -22.48
N GLY A 169 -4.82 13.60 -21.46
CA GLY A 169 -3.36 13.52 -21.46
C GLY A 169 -2.66 14.87 -21.23
N ASN A 170 -3.39 15.94 -20.91
CA ASN A 170 -2.79 17.24 -20.58
C ASN A 170 -2.11 17.18 -19.19
N GLU A 171 -0.80 16.92 -19.19
CA GLU A 171 0.00 16.79 -17.96
C GLU A 171 -0.14 18.01 -17.03
N LYS A 172 -0.20 19.23 -17.59
CA LYS A 172 -0.32 20.46 -16.79
C LYS A 172 -1.62 20.48 -16.00
N LEU A 173 -2.75 20.11 -16.63
CA LEU A 173 -4.05 20.05 -15.97
C LEU A 173 -4.14 18.84 -15.02
N ALA A 174 -3.54 17.71 -15.40
CA ALA A 174 -3.50 16.53 -14.56
C ALA A 174 -2.73 16.78 -13.25
N LEU A 175 -1.55 17.42 -13.32
CA LEU A 175 -0.77 17.81 -12.15
C LEU A 175 -1.49 18.86 -11.31
N ALA A 176 -2.17 19.82 -11.96
CA ALA A 176 -3.00 20.79 -11.24
C ALA A 176 -4.12 20.09 -10.46
N ALA A 177 -4.78 19.11 -11.05
CA ALA A 177 -5.85 18.37 -10.43
C ALA A 177 -5.37 17.38 -9.37
N TYR A 178 -4.17 16.82 -9.53
CA TYR A 178 -3.54 15.98 -8.52
C TYR A 178 -3.32 16.77 -7.23
N ASN A 179 -2.73 17.97 -7.33
CA ASN A 179 -2.42 18.83 -6.19
C ASN A 179 -3.64 19.60 -5.63
N ALA A 180 -4.43 20.25 -6.49
CA ALA A 180 -5.54 21.11 -6.07
C ALA A 180 -6.90 20.40 -6.02
N GLY A 181 -6.97 19.16 -6.50
CA GLY A 181 -8.22 18.43 -6.70
C GLY A 181 -8.88 18.78 -8.05
N PRO A 182 -9.48 17.79 -8.75
CA PRO A 182 -10.07 17.99 -10.07
C PRO A 182 -11.24 18.98 -10.05
N GLY A 183 -12.03 19.00 -8.98
CA GLY A 183 -13.14 19.95 -8.85
C GLY A 183 -12.71 21.42 -8.90
N ASN A 184 -11.50 21.76 -8.44
CA ASN A 184 -10.96 23.11 -8.58
C ASN A 184 -10.56 23.38 -10.03
N VAL A 185 -9.88 22.45 -10.69
CA VAL A 185 -9.50 22.60 -12.11
C VAL A 185 -10.74 22.78 -13.00
N ASP A 186 -11.78 21.96 -12.78
CA ASP A 186 -13.06 22.07 -13.48
C ASP A 186 -13.71 23.44 -13.23
N LYS A 187 -13.75 23.88 -11.97
CA LYS A 187 -14.36 25.17 -11.56
C LYS A 187 -13.67 26.37 -12.23
N TYR A 188 -12.34 26.33 -12.34
CA TYR A 188 -11.57 27.42 -12.95
C TYR A 188 -11.39 27.28 -14.46
N GLY A 189 -11.80 26.16 -15.06
CA GLY A 189 -11.60 25.87 -16.48
C GLY A 189 -10.12 25.73 -16.87
N GLY A 190 -9.27 25.34 -15.93
CA GLY A 190 -7.82 25.32 -16.11
C GLY A 190 -7.06 25.27 -14.79
N VAL A 191 -5.77 25.61 -14.81
CA VAL A 191 -4.95 25.66 -13.59
C VAL A 191 -5.52 26.73 -12.65
N PRO A 192 -5.91 26.38 -11.41
CA PRO A 192 -6.46 27.33 -10.47
C PRO A 192 -5.42 28.41 -10.10
N PRO A 193 -5.85 29.62 -9.68
CA PRO A 193 -4.95 30.70 -9.28
C PRO A 193 -4.33 30.48 -7.89
N PHE A 194 -4.00 29.23 -7.54
CA PHE A 194 -3.34 28.86 -6.30
C PHE A 194 -1.83 28.87 -6.52
N ARG A 195 -1.13 29.71 -5.76
CA ARG A 195 0.33 29.85 -5.87
C ARG A 195 1.04 28.52 -5.66
N GLU A 196 0.56 27.72 -4.70
CA GLU A 196 1.09 26.38 -4.43
C GLU A 196 1.01 25.48 -5.66
N THR A 197 -0.16 25.36 -6.29
CA THR A 197 -0.38 24.53 -7.47
C THR A 197 0.44 24.99 -8.68
N GLN A 198 0.57 26.30 -8.90
CA GLN A 198 1.41 26.83 -9.98
C GLN A 198 2.90 26.50 -9.76
N ASN A 199 3.37 26.63 -8.52
CA ASN A 199 4.73 26.26 -8.15
C ASN A 199 4.96 24.74 -8.29
N TYR A 200 3.98 23.94 -7.87
CA TYR A 200 4.01 22.48 -7.99
C TYR A 200 4.20 22.03 -9.44
N ILE A 201 3.42 22.58 -10.36
CA ILE A 201 3.54 22.30 -11.80
C ILE A 201 4.93 22.72 -12.32
N THR A 202 5.39 23.91 -11.93
CA THR A 202 6.71 24.41 -12.35
C THR A 202 7.84 23.53 -11.84
N LYS A 203 7.73 22.99 -10.62
CA LYS A 203 8.72 22.08 -10.02
C LYS A 203 8.82 20.75 -10.77
N ILE A 204 7.73 20.30 -11.40
CA ILE A 204 7.66 18.98 -12.07
C ILE A 204 7.99 19.07 -13.57
N LEU A 205 7.54 20.14 -14.24
CA LEU A 205 7.69 20.30 -15.69
C LEU A 205 8.82 21.25 -16.12
N GLY A 206 9.35 22.06 -15.20
CA GLY A 206 10.41 23.03 -15.45
C GLY A 206 11.80 22.48 -15.15
#